data_AF-A0A4U3M0L7-F1
#
_entry.id   AF-A0A4U3M0L7-F1
#
_cell.length_a   1.000
_cell.length_b   1.000
_cell.length_c   1.000
_cell.angle_alpha   90.00
_cell.angle_beta   90.00
_cell.angle_gamma   90.00
#
_symmetry.space_group_name_H-M   'P 1'
#
loop_
_entity.id
_entity.type
_entity.pdbx_description
1 polymer ?
#
loop_
_entity_poly.entity_id
_entity_poly.type
_entity_poly.pdbx_seq_one_letter_code
_entity_poly.pdbx_strand_id
1 'polypeptide(L)'
;MRRFLTPRALILFSATVAATVAVVFFLRRPRPPEPVVPEPVDETPAPWPPEPILGRPTDVRVPKPRRPLPRWAVAGLVLAVVAALGQLLVYVVFDKPQAPSAPRYECVFYECSWTSDEDDQIFGTVAQEDLTPALVTGPDADCAPEQGRAAVVRPAKRTTRQVNRQWRRIEAWLKENAPASHDGLNGPADPRKIAKAEAVMGLRFPDELKASLLRHDGGLGVMLNHLVPVGRIEEIWRGLCDLEDQDVAGPRDDWWDGRMIPIGEDGMGNHLIVDSVVRDVGDMDHEGSMTFEAGGVRIGSHLELLEKIADALEQNRPPGWWQPQVVDGVLDWEP
;
A
#
# COMPACT_ATOMS: atom_id res chain seq x y z
N MET A 1 2.24 8.22 21.38
CA MET A 1 0.79 8.45 21.65
C MET A 1 0.16 9.22 20.50
N ARG A 2 -0.35 8.53 19.47
CA ARG A 2 -1.20 9.11 18.43
C ARG A 2 -2.53 8.37 18.48
N ARG A 3 -3.60 9.07 18.88
CA ARG A 3 -4.97 8.55 18.82
C ARG A 3 -5.45 8.73 17.38
N PHE A 4 -5.40 7.67 16.58
CA PHE A 4 -6.05 7.65 15.28
C PHE A 4 -7.56 7.55 15.49
N LEU A 5 -8.31 8.49 14.90
CA LEU A 5 -9.77 8.45 14.84
C LEU A 5 -10.18 7.25 13.99
N THR A 6 -10.92 6.33 14.59
CA THR A 6 -11.37 5.10 13.94
C THR A 6 -12.35 5.38 12.79
N PRO A 7 -12.48 4.50 11.79
CA PRO A 7 -13.43 4.63 10.68
C PRO A 7 -14.90 4.76 11.15
N ARG A 8 -15.23 4.25 12.35
CA ARG A 8 -16.52 4.51 13.02
C ARG A 8 -16.72 5.98 13.39
N ALA A 9 -15.67 6.72 13.75
CA ALA A 9 -15.76 8.15 14.00
C ALA A 9 -16.03 8.93 12.70
N LEU A 10 -15.44 8.54 11.57
CA LEU A 10 -15.73 9.16 10.26
C LEU A 10 -17.16 8.91 9.76
N ILE A 11 -17.69 7.69 9.97
CA ILE A 11 -19.08 7.36 9.62
C ILE A 11 -20.07 8.06 10.58
N LEU A 12 -19.76 8.13 11.88
CA LEU A 12 -20.57 8.90 12.83
C LEU A 12 -20.52 10.42 12.55
N PHE A 13 -19.38 10.99 12.14
CA PHE A 13 -19.32 12.38 11.73
C PHE A 13 -20.16 12.64 10.46
N SER A 14 -20.12 11.75 9.47
CA SER A 14 -20.95 11.81 8.26
C SER A 14 -22.46 11.76 8.57
N ALA A 15 -22.88 10.84 9.44
CA ALA A 15 -24.27 10.70 9.84
C ALA A 15 -24.76 11.89 10.68
N THR A 16 -23.92 12.43 11.57
CA THR A 16 -24.28 13.61 12.39
C THR A 16 -24.42 14.85 11.51
N VAL A 17 -23.55 15.04 10.50
CA VAL A 17 -23.66 16.15 9.55
C VAL A 17 -24.93 16.02 8.70
N ALA A 18 -25.24 14.83 8.18
CA ALA A 18 -26.46 14.59 7.42
C ALA A 18 -27.74 14.82 8.26
N ALA A 19 -27.75 14.38 9.52
CA ALA A 19 -28.86 14.59 10.44
C ALA A 19 -29.02 16.08 10.82
N THR A 20 -27.92 16.80 11.02
CA THR A 20 -27.97 18.24 11.33
C THR A 20 -28.48 19.05 10.14
N VAL A 21 -28.07 18.70 8.91
CA VAL A 21 -28.59 19.32 7.68
C VAL A 21 -30.08 19.02 7.51
N ALA A 22 -30.52 17.79 7.77
CA ALA A 22 -31.94 17.43 7.70
C ALA A 22 -32.79 18.17 8.74
N VAL A 23 -32.31 18.30 9.98
CA VAL A 23 -32.99 19.04 11.06
C VAL A 23 -33.07 20.54 10.75
N VAL A 24 -31.99 21.16 10.25
CA VAL A 24 -32.00 22.57 9.84
C VAL A 24 -32.95 22.80 8.65
N PHE A 25 -33.05 21.85 7.73
CA PHE A 25 -33.97 21.92 6.60
C PHE A 25 -35.44 21.77 7.03
N PHE A 26 -35.72 20.90 8.02
CA PHE A 26 -37.07 20.70 8.54
C PHE A 26 -37.53 21.87 9.43
N LEU A 27 -36.63 22.45 10.23
CA LEU A 27 -36.91 23.60 11.09
C LEU A 27 -37.02 24.93 10.32
N ARG A 28 -36.60 24.98 9.05
CA ARG A 28 -36.73 26.15 8.16
C ARG A 28 -37.93 26.10 7.21
N ARG A 29 -38.88 25.16 7.40
CA ARG A 29 -40.14 25.22 6.65
C ARG A 29 -40.85 26.56 6.96
N PRO A 30 -41.14 27.41 5.96
CA PRO A 30 -41.86 28.65 6.20
C PRO A 30 -43.26 28.34 6.75
N ARG A 31 -43.72 29.16 7.71
CA ARG A 31 -45.11 29.10 8.19
C ARG A 31 -46.05 29.28 6.99
N PRO A 32 -47.20 28.56 6.95
CA PRO A 32 -48.21 28.84 5.93
C PRO A 32 -48.60 30.32 6.02
N PRO A 33 -48.82 30.98 4.87
CA PRO A 33 -49.21 32.39 4.87
C PRO A 33 -50.53 32.56 5.62
N GLU A 34 -50.59 33.59 6.46
CA GLU A 34 -51.77 33.96 7.21
C GLU A 34 -52.92 34.25 6.24
N PRO A 35 -54.16 33.78 6.50
CA PRO A 35 -55.28 34.04 5.61
C PRO A 35 -55.53 35.55 5.54
N VAL A 36 -55.38 36.11 4.34
CA VAL A 36 -55.69 37.51 4.05
C VAL A 36 -57.20 37.69 4.18
N VAL A 37 -57.62 38.43 5.20
CA VAL A 37 -58.99 38.95 5.30
C VAL A 37 -59.09 40.09 4.26
N PRO A 38 -59.96 39.99 3.23
CA PRO A 38 -60.12 41.09 2.28
C PRO A 38 -60.73 42.30 3.01
N GLU A 39 -60.14 43.48 2.81
CA GLU A 39 -60.74 44.74 3.26
C GLU A 39 -62.12 44.94 2.61
N PRO A 40 -63.09 45.54 3.33
CA PRO A 40 -64.40 45.82 2.77
C PRO A 40 -64.27 46.79 1.59
N VAL A 41 -64.81 46.39 0.45
CA VAL A 41 -64.88 47.22 -0.75
C VAL A 41 -65.84 48.38 -0.48
N ASP A 42 -65.34 49.60 -0.57
CA ASP A 42 -66.14 50.83 -0.57
C ASP A 42 -66.94 50.89 -1.88
N GLU A 43 -68.25 50.59 -1.81
CA GLU A 43 -69.18 50.55 -2.95
C GLU A 43 -69.63 51.95 -3.43
N THR A 44 -68.72 52.93 -3.44
CA THR A 44 -69.02 54.24 -4.03
C THR A 44 -68.72 54.20 -5.53
N PRO A 45 -69.71 54.27 -6.45
CA PRO A 45 -69.45 54.17 -7.89
C PRO A 45 -68.73 55.43 -8.38
N ALA A 46 -67.58 55.23 -9.03
CA ALA A 46 -66.88 56.30 -9.72
C ALA A 46 -67.74 56.86 -10.88
N PRO A 47 -67.88 58.19 -11.02
CA PRO A 47 -68.67 58.79 -12.09
C PRO A 47 -68.01 58.59 -13.45
N TRP A 48 -68.84 58.25 -14.44
CA TRP A 48 -68.47 58.07 -15.85
C TRP A 48 -68.43 59.41 -16.61
N PRO A 49 -67.56 59.59 -17.64
CA PRO A 49 -66.50 58.70 -18.16
C PRO A 49 -65.10 58.98 -17.57
N PRO A 50 -64.18 58.00 -17.53
CA PRO A 50 -62.81 58.23 -17.08
C PRO A 50 -62.00 59.07 -18.09
N GLU A 51 -61.26 60.07 -17.59
CA GLU A 51 -60.40 60.95 -18.38
C GLU A 51 -59.16 60.22 -18.97
N PRO A 52 -58.69 60.60 -20.18
CA PRO A 52 -57.53 59.99 -20.82
C PRO A 52 -56.21 60.59 -20.29
N ILE A 53 -55.39 59.78 -19.62
CA ILE A 53 -54.07 60.20 -19.12
C ILE A 53 -53.02 60.00 -20.22
N LEU A 54 -52.70 61.07 -20.95
CA LEU A 54 -51.57 61.16 -21.88
C LEU A 54 -50.45 62.04 -21.30
N GLY A 55 -49.45 61.37 -20.71
CA GLY A 55 -48.02 61.72 -20.78
C GLY A 55 -47.45 62.83 -19.89
N ARG A 56 -46.37 62.50 -19.15
CA ARG A 56 -45.02 63.07 -19.38
C ARG A 56 -43.93 62.24 -18.65
N PRO A 57 -42.69 62.20 -19.17
CA PRO A 57 -41.64 61.31 -18.73
C PRO A 57 -40.82 61.93 -17.59
N THR A 58 -40.69 61.21 -16.48
CA THR A 58 -39.67 61.48 -15.46
C THR A 58 -38.61 60.39 -15.55
N ASP A 59 -37.44 60.77 -16.05
CA ASP A 59 -36.19 60.04 -15.89
C ASP A 59 -35.87 59.90 -14.39
N VAL A 60 -36.31 58.81 -13.80
CA VAL A 60 -35.79 58.33 -12.52
C VAL A 60 -35.23 56.94 -12.79
N ARG A 61 -33.90 56.86 -12.93
CA ARG A 61 -33.18 55.57 -12.85
C ARG A 61 -33.38 55.02 -11.45
N VAL A 62 -34.41 54.22 -11.28
CA VAL A 62 -34.57 53.36 -10.11
C VAL A 62 -33.41 52.35 -10.15
N PRO A 63 -32.55 52.25 -9.12
CA PRO A 63 -31.53 51.22 -9.09
C PRO A 63 -32.24 49.86 -9.12
N LYS A 64 -31.96 49.09 -10.17
CA LYS A 64 -32.52 47.76 -10.40
C LYS A 64 -32.31 46.93 -9.12
N PRO A 65 -33.36 46.42 -8.46
CA PRO A 65 -33.18 45.60 -7.27
C PRO A 65 -32.30 44.42 -7.68
N ARG A 66 -31.14 44.29 -7.03
CA ARG A 66 -30.28 43.13 -7.21
C ARG A 66 -31.13 41.92 -6.83
N ARG A 67 -31.57 41.16 -7.84
CA ARG A 67 -32.34 39.94 -7.62
C ARG A 67 -31.50 39.07 -6.69
N PRO A 68 -32.02 38.65 -5.52
CA PRO A 68 -31.28 37.72 -4.69
C PRO A 68 -30.97 36.49 -5.55
N LEU A 69 -29.72 36.03 -5.48
CA LEU A 69 -29.30 34.83 -6.19
C LEU A 69 -30.33 33.73 -5.94
N PRO A 70 -30.80 33.04 -6.99
CA PRO A 70 -31.79 32.00 -6.80
C PRO A 70 -31.20 30.95 -5.84
N ARG A 71 -32.03 30.39 -4.97
CA ARG A 71 -31.59 29.54 -3.85
C ARG A 71 -30.65 28.40 -4.26
N TRP A 72 -30.77 27.91 -5.50
CA TRP A 72 -29.87 26.92 -6.08
C TRP A 72 -28.46 27.47 -6.36
N ALA A 73 -28.31 28.74 -6.72
CA ALA A 73 -27.01 29.38 -6.93
C ALA A 73 -26.26 29.62 -5.60
N VAL A 74 -26.99 29.95 -4.53
CA VAL A 74 -26.41 30.03 -3.18
C VAL A 74 -26.00 28.64 -2.69
N ALA A 75 -26.84 27.62 -2.90
CA ALA A 75 -26.49 26.24 -2.56
C ALA A 75 -25.27 25.73 -3.34
N GLY A 76 -25.19 26.04 -4.64
CA GLY A 76 -24.02 25.71 -5.48
C GLY A 76 -22.74 26.41 -5.02
N LEU A 77 -22.83 27.69 -4.62
CA LEU A 77 -21.68 28.43 -4.10
C LEU A 77 -21.19 27.83 -2.78
N VAL A 78 -22.10 27.45 -1.87
CA VAL A 78 -21.75 26.80 -0.60
C VAL A 78 -21.11 25.43 -0.86
N LEU A 79 -21.65 24.63 -1.78
CA LEU A 79 -21.07 23.35 -2.17
C LEU A 79 -19.67 23.50 -2.77
N ALA A 80 -19.46 24.50 -3.63
CA ALA A 80 -18.15 24.80 -4.21
C ALA A 80 -17.13 25.22 -3.13
N VAL A 81 -17.54 26.02 -2.15
CA VAL A 81 -16.68 26.42 -1.03
C VAL A 81 -16.34 25.23 -0.13
N VAL A 82 -17.30 24.37 0.17
CA VAL A 82 -17.07 23.15 0.97
C VAL A 82 -16.17 22.17 0.22
N ALA A 83 -16.37 21.98 -1.09
CA ALA A 83 -15.50 21.15 -1.92
C ALA A 83 -14.08 21.72 -1.97
N ALA A 84 -13.92 23.03 -2.18
CA ALA A 84 -12.61 23.68 -2.20
C ALA A 84 -11.91 23.60 -0.85
N LEU A 85 -12.63 23.78 0.26
CA LEU A 85 -12.06 23.62 1.61
C LEU A 85 -11.71 22.17 1.92
N GLY A 86 -12.52 21.20 1.49
CA GLY A 86 -12.19 19.77 1.61
C GLY A 86 -10.96 19.40 0.80
N GLN A 87 -10.82 19.93 -0.41
CA GLN A 87 -9.69 19.70 -1.29
C GLN A 87 -8.42 20.38 -0.76
N LEU A 88 -8.55 21.57 -0.15
CA LEU A 88 -7.47 22.25 0.57
C LEU A 88 -7.03 21.45 1.81
N LEU A 89 -7.98 20.88 2.56
CA LEU A 89 -7.68 20.05 3.73
C LEU A 89 -6.94 18.77 3.32
N VAL A 90 -7.35 18.13 2.22
CA VAL A 90 -6.64 16.97 1.66
C VAL A 90 -5.22 17.37 1.23
N TYR A 91 -5.05 18.51 0.56
CA TYR A 91 -3.72 19.03 0.20
C TYR A 91 -2.86 19.29 1.44
N VAL A 92 -3.39 19.94 2.48
CA VAL A 92 -2.63 20.26 3.69
C VAL A 92 -2.27 19.01 4.51
N VAL A 93 -3.12 17.97 4.48
CA VAL A 93 -2.93 16.76 5.28
C VAL A 93 -2.11 15.69 4.55
N PHE A 94 -2.19 15.61 3.23
CA PHE A 94 -1.60 14.53 2.44
C PHE A 94 -0.50 14.96 1.46
N ASP A 95 -0.31 16.25 1.22
CA ASP A 95 0.81 16.73 0.41
C ASP A 95 2.04 16.89 1.32
N LYS A 96 2.99 15.95 1.23
CA LYS A 96 4.33 16.13 1.78
C LYS A 96 5.01 17.27 1.00
N PRO A 97 5.82 18.13 1.63
CA PRO A 97 6.62 19.08 0.87
C PRO A 97 7.49 18.31 -0.12
N GLN A 98 7.31 18.57 -1.42
CA GLN A 98 8.30 18.18 -2.42
C GLN A 98 9.64 18.77 -1.96
N ALA A 99 10.57 17.90 -1.60
CA ALA A 99 11.94 18.33 -1.41
C ALA A 99 12.36 19.04 -2.71
N PRO A 100 12.88 20.28 -2.64
CA PRO A 100 13.40 20.92 -3.83
C PRO A 100 14.47 20.01 -4.40
N SER A 101 14.36 19.71 -5.70
CA SER A 101 15.39 19.00 -6.45
C SER A 101 16.74 19.62 -6.11
N ALA A 102 17.65 18.79 -5.61
CA ALA A 102 19.00 19.22 -5.24
C ALA A 102 19.59 20.07 -6.38
N PRO A 103 20.24 21.20 -6.08
CA PRO A 103 20.95 21.95 -7.11
C PRO A 103 22.00 21.02 -7.72
N ARG A 104 22.07 20.99 -9.04
CA ARG A 104 23.18 20.37 -9.77
C ARG A 104 24.48 20.90 -9.15
N TYR A 105 25.19 20.06 -8.42
CA TYR A 105 26.56 20.34 -8.02
C TYR A 105 27.41 20.23 -9.28
N GLU A 106 27.63 21.38 -9.90
CA GLU A 106 28.70 21.61 -10.84
C GLU A 106 30.01 21.45 -10.03
N CYS A 107 30.74 20.36 -10.28
CA CYS A 107 32.05 20.15 -9.68
C CYS A 107 33.00 21.22 -10.20
N VAL A 108 33.40 22.14 -9.33
CA VAL A 108 34.49 23.07 -9.57
C VAL A 108 35.60 22.77 -8.56
N PHE A 109 36.81 22.59 -9.08
CA PHE A 109 38.11 22.34 -8.44
C PHE A 109 38.41 20.89 -8.00
N TYR A 110 39.51 20.22 -8.38
CA TYR A 110 40.80 20.67 -8.91
C TYR A 110 41.31 19.80 -10.08
N GLU A 111 42.10 20.43 -10.95
CA GLU A 111 43.05 19.82 -11.88
C GLU A 111 43.84 18.67 -11.25
N CYS A 112 43.96 17.56 -11.97
CA CYS A 112 45.17 16.74 -11.97
C CYS A 112 45.31 16.10 -13.36
N SER A 113 46.17 16.72 -14.16
CA SER A 113 46.69 16.21 -15.42
C SER A 113 47.49 14.92 -15.17
N TRP A 114 47.15 13.85 -15.87
CA TRP A 114 48.04 12.69 -16.00
C TRP A 114 48.85 12.83 -17.29
N THR A 115 50.10 13.25 -17.14
CA THR A 115 51.15 12.92 -18.11
C THR A 115 51.71 11.56 -17.72
N SER A 116 51.57 10.60 -18.63
CA SER A 116 52.41 9.40 -18.67
C SER A 116 53.87 9.81 -18.83
N ASP A 117 54.77 9.20 -18.06
CA ASP A 117 55.98 8.55 -18.59
C ASP A 117 56.79 7.89 -17.44
N GLU A 118 57.05 6.60 -17.69
CA GLU A 118 58.22 5.75 -17.42
C GLU A 118 59.19 5.99 -16.22
N ASP A 119 59.50 4.84 -15.61
CA ASP A 119 60.83 4.33 -15.19
C ASP A 119 61.30 4.26 -13.71
N ASP A 120 61.92 3.09 -13.48
CA ASP A 120 62.95 2.67 -12.52
C ASP A 120 62.62 2.01 -11.16
N GLN A 121 62.68 0.67 -11.20
CA GLN A 121 63.65 -0.24 -10.54
C GLN A 121 63.79 -0.36 -8.99
N ILE A 122 63.52 -1.61 -8.56
CA ILE A 122 64.30 -2.50 -7.64
C ILE A 122 64.37 -2.13 -6.14
N PHE A 123 63.79 -2.99 -5.28
CA PHE A 123 64.49 -3.88 -4.31
C PHE A 123 63.45 -4.78 -3.60
N GLY A 124 63.74 -6.07 -3.49
CA GLY A 124 62.85 -7.05 -2.87
C GLY A 124 63.07 -7.25 -1.36
N THR A 125 62.05 -7.74 -0.67
CA THR A 125 62.16 -8.69 0.46
C THR A 125 60.79 -9.29 0.75
N VAL A 126 60.74 -10.62 0.90
CA VAL A 126 59.57 -11.34 1.42
C VAL A 126 59.73 -11.46 2.94
N ALA A 127 58.75 -11.00 3.70
CA ALA A 127 58.14 -11.77 4.80
C ALA A 127 57.05 -10.97 5.52
N GLN A 128 55.99 -11.71 5.84
CA GLN A 128 55.16 -11.62 7.05
C GLN A 128 53.83 -10.86 6.93
N GLU A 129 52.80 -11.67 6.60
CA GLU A 129 51.54 -11.76 7.31
C GLU A 129 51.03 -10.47 7.98
N ASP A 130 50.27 -9.69 7.22
CA ASP A 130 49.13 -8.96 7.77
C ASP A 130 47.86 -9.52 7.13
N LEU A 131 47.31 -10.54 7.79
CA LEU A 131 45.93 -11.01 7.58
C LEU A 131 44.98 -9.96 8.14
N THR A 132 44.86 -8.82 7.47
CA THR A 132 43.56 -8.19 7.35
C THR A 132 43.01 -8.68 6.02
N PRO A 133 41.92 -9.45 5.97
CA PRO A 133 41.21 -9.58 4.70
C PRO A 133 40.90 -8.16 4.30
N ALA A 134 41.43 -7.71 3.16
CA ALA A 134 40.87 -6.56 2.49
C ALA A 134 39.36 -6.80 2.49
N LEU A 135 38.58 -5.87 3.07
CA LEU A 135 37.14 -5.86 2.89
C LEU A 135 36.93 -6.02 1.39
N VAL A 136 36.40 -7.18 0.99
CA VAL A 136 36.09 -7.44 -0.41
C VAL A 136 34.89 -6.55 -0.68
N THR A 137 35.13 -5.29 -1.00
CA THR A 137 34.09 -4.36 -1.44
C THR A 137 33.73 -4.76 -2.86
N GLY A 138 32.93 -5.81 -2.98
CA GLY A 138 32.33 -6.29 -4.22
C GLY A 138 30.83 -6.44 -4.00
N PRO A 139 30.00 -6.13 -5.02
CA PRO A 139 28.55 -6.33 -4.93
C PRO A 139 28.24 -7.80 -4.60
N ASP A 140 27.17 -8.03 -3.84
CA ASP A 140 26.64 -9.38 -3.61
C ASP A 140 26.47 -10.10 -4.95
N ALA A 141 27.24 -11.18 -5.14
CA ALA A 141 27.24 -11.95 -6.37
C ALA A 141 25.89 -12.61 -6.65
N ASP A 142 25.11 -12.91 -5.60
CA ASP A 142 23.78 -13.50 -5.73
C ASP A 142 22.75 -12.47 -6.24
N CYS A 143 23.01 -11.17 -6.10
CA CYS A 143 22.20 -10.08 -6.66
C CYS A 143 22.52 -9.75 -8.13
N ALA A 144 23.63 -10.27 -8.67
CA ALA A 144 24.01 -10.11 -10.08
C ALA A 144 24.16 -11.47 -10.81
N PRO A 145 23.13 -12.33 -10.81
CA PRO A 145 23.24 -13.66 -11.39
C PRO A 145 23.35 -13.59 -12.92
N GLU A 146 24.06 -14.55 -13.51
CA GLU A 146 24.01 -14.78 -14.94
C GLU A 146 22.57 -15.16 -15.34
N GLN A 147 21.97 -14.38 -16.24
CA GLN A 147 20.58 -14.62 -16.66
C GLN A 147 20.46 -15.97 -17.38
N GLY A 148 19.82 -16.92 -16.71
CA GLY A 148 19.57 -18.26 -17.23
C GLY A 148 18.41 -18.31 -18.21
N ARG A 149 18.26 -19.44 -18.91
CA ARG A 149 17.07 -19.70 -19.72
C ARG A 149 15.88 -20.06 -18.84
N ALA A 150 14.76 -19.35 -18.97
CA ALA A 150 13.50 -19.70 -18.32
C ALA A 150 13.05 -21.11 -18.72
N ALA A 151 13.03 -22.02 -17.73
CA ALA A 151 12.62 -23.40 -17.89
C ALA A 151 11.53 -23.76 -16.88
N VAL A 152 10.38 -24.21 -17.36
CA VAL A 152 9.28 -24.63 -16.50
C VAL A 152 9.62 -25.98 -15.87
N VAL A 153 9.97 -25.96 -14.59
CA VAL A 153 10.20 -27.17 -13.79
C VAL A 153 9.03 -27.40 -12.86
N ARG A 154 8.42 -28.59 -12.94
CA ARG A 154 7.31 -28.95 -12.06
C ARG A 154 7.83 -29.35 -10.68
N PRO A 155 7.18 -28.91 -9.59
CA PRO A 155 7.53 -29.38 -8.25
C PRO A 155 7.25 -30.88 -8.10
N ALA A 156 7.94 -31.54 -7.17
CA ALA A 156 7.73 -32.94 -6.87
C ALA A 156 6.25 -33.25 -6.55
N LYS A 157 5.73 -34.35 -7.12
CA LYS A 157 4.32 -34.73 -6.96
C LYS A 157 3.92 -34.93 -5.49
N ARG A 158 4.83 -35.45 -4.66
CA ARG A 158 4.60 -35.66 -3.22
C ARG A 158 4.44 -34.32 -2.51
N THR A 159 5.39 -33.41 -2.71
CA THR A 159 5.37 -32.04 -2.18
C THR A 159 4.10 -31.31 -2.58
N THR A 160 3.71 -31.39 -3.86
CA THR A 160 2.48 -30.79 -4.38
C THR A 160 1.24 -31.29 -3.62
N ARG A 161 1.14 -32.60 -3.32
CA ARG A 161 0.01 -33.16 -2.56
C ARG A 161 0.00 -32.68 -1.10
N GLN A 162 1.17 -32.54 -0.47
CA GLN A 162 1.29 -32.06 0.90
C GLN A 162 0.87 -30.58 1.00
N VAL A 163 1.41 -29.73 0.12
CA VAL A 163 1.03 -28.31 0.04
C VAL A 163 -0.47 -28.15 -0.22
N ASN A 164 -1.03 -28.86 -1.20
CA ASN A 164 -2.47 -28.85 -1.48
C ASN A 164 -3.33 -29.42 -0.34
N ARG A 165 -2.76 -30.21 0.57
CA ARG A 165 -3.48 -30.65 1.78
C ARG A 165 -3.62 -29.50 2.77
N GLN A 166 -2.55 -28.74 3.00
CA GLN A 166 -2.58 -27.62 3.94
C GLN A 166 -3.43 -26.46 3.42
N TRP A 167 -3.33 -26.15 2.12
CA TRP A 167 -4.20 -25.14 1.54
C TRP A 167 -5.69 -25.47 1.64
N ARG A 168 -6.10 -26.73 1.44
CA ARG A 168 -7.52 -27.11 1.61
C ARG A 168 -8.03 -26.89 3.03
N ARG A 169 -7.17 -27.04 4.04
CA ARG A 169 -7.47 -26.74 5.45
C ARG A 169 -7.69 -25.23 5.64
N ILE A 170 -6.74 -24.44 5.14
CA ILE A 170 -6.80 -22.97 5.18
C ILE A 170 -8.04 -22.45 4.44
N GLU A 171 -8.27 -22.88 3.19
CA GLU A 171 -9.43 -22.48 2.39
C GLU A 171 -10.76 -22.80 3.06
N ALA A 172 -10.90 -24.02 3.61
CA ALA A 172 -12.12 -24.43 4.29
C ALA A 172 -12.40 -23.53 5.51
N TRP A 173 -11.37 -23.27 6.31
CA TRP A 173 -11.49 -22.38 7.46
C TRP A 173 -11.81 -20.94 7.06
N LEU A 174 -11.12 -20.39 6.05
CA LEU A 174 -11.33 -19.03 5.57
C LEU A 174 -12.74 -18.86 5.04
N LYS A 175 -13.24 -19.82 4.27
CA LYS A 175 -14.60 -19.77 3.71
C LYS A 175 -15.67 -19.63 4.79
N GLU A 176 -15.46 -20.27 5.94
CA GLU A 176 -16.41 -20.29 7.05
C GLU A 176 -16.23 -19.09 7.99
N ASN A 177 -14.98 -18.68 8.26
CA ASN A 177 -14.67 -17.74 9.32
C ASN A 177 -14.21 -16.36 8.82
N ALA A 178 -13.50 -16.31 7.69
CA ALA A 178 -12.93 -15.09 7.12
C ALA A 178 -13.20 -14.99 5.60
N PRO A 179 -14.47 -14.87 5.19
CA PRO A 179 -14.87 -14.96 3.78
C PRO A 179 -14.27 -13.87 2.90
N ALA A 180 -14.00 -12.66 3.45
CA ALA A 180 -13.32 -11.61 2.68
C ALA A 180 -11.87 -12.00 2.34
N SER A 181 -11.17 -12.67 3.26
CA SER A 181 -9.83 -13.21 2.99
C SER A 181 -9.87 -14.41 2.05
N HIS A 182 -10.89 -15.27 2.15
CA HIS A 182 -11.09 -16.35 1.18
C HIS A 182 -11.26 -15.81 -0.24
N ASP A 183 -12.10 -14.79 -0.42
CA ASP A 183 -12.37 -14.17 -1.72
C ASP A 183 -11.18 -13.35 -2.24
N GLY A 184 -10.29 -12.92 -1.35
CA GLY A 184 -9.04 -12.24 -1.68
C GLY A 184 -7.89 -13.16 -2.12
N LEU A 185 -8.05 -14.49 -2.03
CA LEU A 185 -7.04 -15.42 -2.52
C LEU A 185 -6.91 -15.34 -4.04
N ASN A 186 -5.67 -15.17 -4.52
CA ASN A 186 -5.43 -15.16 -5.95
C ASN A 186 -5.61 -16.55 -6.56
N GLY A 187 -5.92 -16.61 -7.85
CA GLY A 187 -5.88 -17.86 -8.61
C GLY A 187 -4.46 -18.43 -8.74
N PRO A 188 -4.31 -19.60 -9.37
CA PRO A 188 -3.01 -20.21 -9.66
C PRO A 188 -2.08 -19.29 -10.47
N ALA A 189 -0.80 -19.26 -10.10
CA ALA A 189 0.24 -18.60 -10.88
C ALA A 189 0.43 -19.29 -12.25
N ASP A 190 0.76 -18.52 -13.28
CA ASP A 190 1.23 -19.08 -14.55
C ASP A 190 2.63 -19.71 -14.34
N PRO A 191 2.81 -21.03 -14.63
CA PRO A 191 4.11 -21.68 -14.51
C PRO A 191 5.24 -20.98 -15.28
N ARG A 192 4.93 -20.27 -16.37
CA ARG A 192 5.90 -19.50 -17.15
C ARG A 192 6.39 -18.26 -16.42
N LYS A 193 5.54 -17.62 -15.61
CA LYS A 193 5.95 -16.49 -14.76
C LYS A 193 6.91 -16.94 -13.65
N ILE A 194 6.66 -18.11 -13.05
CA ILE A 194 7.60 -18.73 -12.10
C ILE A 194 8.94 -19.00 -12.77
N ALA A 195 8.93 -19.64 -13.94
CA ALA A 195 10.17 -19.92 -14.68
C ALA A 195 10.93 -18.64 -15.09
N LYS A 196 10.22 -17.55 -15.39
CA LYS A 196 10.81 -16.23 -15.66
C LYS A 196 11.46 -15.65 -14.41
N ALA A 197 10.76 -15.65 -13.28
CA ALA A 197 11.30 -15.14 -12.02
C ALA A 197 12.54 -15.93 -11.60
N GLU A 198 12.50 -17.27 -11.63
CA GLU A 198 13.67 -18.13 -11.37
C GLU A 198 14.87 -17.79 -12.29
N ALA A 199 14.62 -17.51 -13.57
CA ALA A 199 15.69 -17.16 -14.51
C ALA A 199 16.26 -15.76 -14.29
N VAL A 200 15.42 -14.80 -13.92
CA VAL A 200 15.83 -13.42 -13.60
C VAL A 200 16.65 -13.38 -12.32
N MET A 201 16.19 -14.08 -11.30
CA MET A 201 16.80 -14.09 -9.97
C MET A 201 18.01 -15.03 -9.92
N GLY A 202 18.26 -15.84 -10.95
CA GLY A 202 19.30 -16.88 -10.91
C GLY A 202 19.04 -18.00 -9.91
N LEU A 203 17.87 -18.03 -9.27
CA LEU A 203 17.52 -18.96 -8.21
C LEU A 203 16.60 -20.07 -8.69
N ARG A 204 16.62 -21.19 -7.96
CA ARG A 204 15.57 -22.20 -8.03
C ARG A 204 14.63 -22.01 -6.85
N PHE A 205 13.36 -21.77 -7.12
CA PHE A 205 12.36 -21.71 -6.06
C PHE A 205 12.18 -23.11 -5.45
N PRO A 206 12.12 -23.21 -4.12
CA PRO A 206 11.80 -24.47 -3.44
C PRO A 206 10.50 -25.08 -3.97
N ASP A 207 10.43 -26.40 -4.02
CA ASP A 207 9.27 -27.12 -4.59
C ASP A 207 7.98 -26.82 -3.84
N GLU A 208 8.07 -26.61 -2.53
CA GLU A 208 6.98 -26.22 -1.65
C GLU A 208 6.42 -24.84 -2.02
N LEU A 209 7.30 -23.86 -2.25
CA LEU A 209 6.93 -22.51 -2.68
C LEU A 209 6.27 -22.53 -4.07
N LYS A 210 6.88 -23.22 -5.04
CA LYS A 210 6.30 -23.36 -6.39
C LYS A 210 4.93 -24.04 -6.34
N ALA A 211 4.79 -25.11 -5.57
CA ALA A 211 3.51 -25.80 -5.42
C ALA A 211 2.44 -24.89 -4.80
N SER A 212 2.84 -24.00 -3.90
CA SER A 212 1.95 -23.02 -3.27
C SER A 212 1.51 -21.95 -4.26
N LEU A 213 2.46 -21.33 -5.00
CA LEU A 213 2.18 -20.36 -6.06
C LEU A 213 1.30 -20.93 -7.18
N LEU A 214 1.54 -22.19 -7.57
CA LEU A 214 0.71 -22.91 -8.55
C LEU A 214 -0.69 -23.24 -8.04
N ARG A 215 -1.00 -22.97 -6.76
CA ARG A 215 -2.34 -23.05 -6.22
C ARG A 215 -2.95 -21.66 -6.03
N HIS A 216 -2.21 -20.77 -5.37
CA HIS A 216 -2.56 -19.37 -5.14
C HIS A 216 -1.33 -18.49 -5.38
N ASP A 217 -1.44 -17.56 -6.33
CA ASP A 217 -0.42 -16.56 -6.65
C ASP A 217 -0.47 -15.40 -5.62
N GLY A 218 -0.36 -15.72 -4.33
CA GLY A 218 -0.48 -14.78 -3.21
C GLY A 218 -1.92 -14.54 -2.73
N GLY A 219 -2.10 -13.48 -1.92
CA GLY A 219 -3.41 -13.00 -1.44
C GLY A 219 -3.80 -13.42 -0.02
N LEU A 220 -2.96 -14.21 0.67
CA LEU A 220 -3.21 -14.62 2.07
C LEU A 220 -2.42 -13.74 3.04
N GLY A 221 -3.09 -13.18 4.05
CA GLY A 221 -2.42 -12.54 5.19
C GLY A 221 -1.82 -13.57 6.16
N VAL A 222 -0.54 -13.39 6.52
CA VAL A 222 0.27 -14.27 7.38
C VAL A 222 1.24 -13.41 8.21
N MET A 223 1.18 -13.46 9.55
CA MET A 223 2.20 -12.84 10.44
C MET A 223 2.56 -11.38 10.04
N LEU A 224 1.56 -10.48 10.02
CA LEU A 224 1.58 -9.09 9.48
C LEU A 224 1.90 -8.91 7.99
N ASN A 225 2.38 -9.94 7.31
CA ASN A 225 2.67 -9.91 5.88
C ASN A 225 1.46 -10.39 5.07
N HIS A 226 1.48 -10.10 3.78
CA HIS A 226 0.63 -10.74 2.79
C HIS A 226 1.50 -11.54 1.84
N LEU A 227 1.15 -12.82 1.60
CA LEU A 227 1.82 -13.62 0.58
C LEU A 227 1.65 -12.94 -0.78
N VAL A 228 2.77 -12.67 -1.45
CA VAL A 228 2.79 -11.88 -2.68
C VAL A 228 2.75 -12.75 -3.94
N PRO A 229 2.19 -12.24 -5.06
CA PRO A 229 2.26 -12.90 -6.36
C PRO A 229 3.70 -13.02 -6.87
N VAL A 230 3.97 -14.00 -7.73
CA VAL A 230 5.32 -14.25 -8.30
C VAL A 230 5.93 -13.04 -9.01
N GLY A 231 5.11 -12.20 -9.65
CA GLY A 231 5.59 -10.98 -10.29
C GLY A 231 6.11 -9.96 -9.26
N ARG A 232 5.47 -9.91 -8.09
CA ARG A 232 5.86 -9.05 -6.98
C ARG A 232 7.09 -9.60 -6.25
N ILE A 233 7.25 -10.92 -6.16
CA ILE A 233 8.50 -11.56 -5.69
C ILE A 233 9.70 -11.06 -6.52
N GLU A 234 9.62 -11.14 -7.85
CA GLU A 234 10.68 -10.67 -8.75
C GLU A 234 10.96 -9.16 -8.58
N GLU A 235 9.90 -8.35 -8.45
CA GLU A 235 10.00 -6.90 -8.27
C GLU A 235 10.71 -6.52 -6.96
N ILE A 236 10.27 -7.09 -5.82
CA ILE A 236 10.86 -6.82 -4.51
C ILE A 236 12.33 -7.26 -4.51
N TRP A 237 12.61 -8.46 -5.03
CA TRP A 237 13.97 -8.99 -5.07
C TRP A 237 14.92 -8.06 -5.84
N ARG A 238 14.52 -7.55 -7.00
CA ARG A 238 15.32 -6.56 -7.76
C ARG A 238 15.52 -5.29 -6.95
N GLY A 239 14.45 -4.77 -6.34
CA GLY A 239 14.50 -3.54 -5.56
C GLY A 239 15.45 -3.64 -4.37
N LEU A 240 15.47 -4.79 -3.68
CA LEU A 240 16.40 -5.04 -2.57
C LEU A 240 17.84 -5.22 -3.06
N CYS A 241 18.04 -5.91 -4.18
CA CYS A 241 19.36 -6.06 -4.80
C CYS A 241 19.95 -4.74 -5.36
N ASP A 242 19.11 -3.77 -5.72
CA ASP A 242 19.52 -2.46 -6.24
C ASP A 242 19.94 -1.48 -5.11
N LEU A 243 19.80 -1.84 -3.83
CA LEU A 243 20.22 -0.99 -2.72
C LEU A 243 21.76 -1.00 -2.56
N GLU A 244 22.36 0.19 -2.51
CA GLU A 244 23.83 0.39 -2.59
C GLU A 244 24.61 0.04 -1.31
N ASP A 245 23.93 -0.20 -0.17
CA ASP A 245 24.54 -0.45 1.16
C ASP A 245 24.50 -1.94 1.58
N GLN A 246 24.70 -2.88 0.65
CA GLN A 246 24.81 -4.29 1.03
C GLN A 246 26.17 -4.55 1.67
N ASP A 247 26.17 -4.81 2.98
CA ASP A 247 27.37 -5.13 3.72
C ASP A 247 27.89 -6.50 3.25
N VAL A 248 29.21 -6.66 3.14
CA VAL A 248 29.80 -7.92 2.66
C VAL A 248 29.87 -8.93 3.82
N ALA A 249 28.73 -9.18 4.44
CA ALA A 249 28.55 -10.24 5.39
C ALA A 249 28.17 -11.53 4.64
N GLY A 250 28.42 -12.67 5.26
CA GLY A 250 28.11 -13.96 4.65
C GLY A 250 26.62 -14.08 4.33
N PRO A 251 26.24 -15.03 3.46
CA PRO A 251 24.84 -15.25 3.18
C PRO A 251 24.04 -15.62 4.44
N ARG A 252 23.15 -14.73 4.90
CA ARG A 252 22.41 -14.71 6.21
C ARG A 252 23.10 -14.02 7.39
N ASP A 253 24.28 -13.46 7.20
CA ASP A 253 24.89 -12.55 8.15
C ASP A 253 24.66 -11.09 7.72
N ASP A 254 24.34 -10.85 6.44
CA ASP A 254 23.84 -9.58 5.92
C ASP A 254 22.31 -9.47 6.05
N TRP A 255 21.81 -8.24 6.10
CA TRP A 255 20.39 -7.91 6.13
C TRP A 255 19.63 -8.41 4.89
N TRP A 256 20.27 -8.35 3.73
CA TRP A 256 19.76 -8.88 2.48
C TRP A 256 20.84 -9.70 1.76
N ASP A 257 20.41 -10.68 0.99
CA ASP A 257 21.28 -11.47 0.12
C ASP A 257 20.44 -11.96 -1.05
N GLY A 258 20.99 -11.92 -2.26
CA GLY A 258 20.32 -12.28 -3.50
C GLY A 258 19.79 -13.72 -3.53
N ARG A 259 20.20 -14.61 -2.62
CA ARG A 259 19.64 -15.95 -2.47
C ARG A 259 18.30 -15.99 -1.74
N MET A 260 17.91 -14.91 -1.07
CA MET A 260 16.67 -14.81 -0.31
C MET A 260 15.50 -14.48 -1.25
N ILE A 261 14.37 -15.15 -1.05
CA ILE A 261 13.17 -15.01 -1.88
C ILE A 261 12.08 -14.29 -1.06
N PRO A 262 11.68 -13.06 -1.41
CA PRO A 262 10.67 -12.32 -0.65
C PRO A 262 9.28 -12.84 -0.99
N ILE A 263 8.72 -13.68 -0.13
CA ILE A 263 7.44 -14.37 -0.33
C ILE A 263 6.25 -13.62 0.29
N GLY A 264 6.50 -12.60 1.11
CA GLY A 264 5.46 -11.74 1.67
C GLY A 264 5.94 -10.32 1.95
N GLU A 265 4.99 -9.40 2.08
CA GLU A 265 5.25 -8.00 2.45
C GLU A 265 4.15 -7.45 3.37
N ASP A 266 4.51 -6.50 4.22
CA ASP A 266 3.55 -5.77 5.08
C ASP A 266 3.17 -4.38 4.52
N GLY A 267 3.77 -3.98 3.39
CA GLY A 267 3.58 -2.67 2.77
C GLY A 267 4.37 -1.52 3.42
N MET A 268 5.19 -1.82 4.43
CA MET A 268 6.07 -0.86 5.12
C MET A 268 7.56 -1.18 4.91
N GLY A 269 7.87 -2.18 4.09
CA GLY A 269 9.24 -2.57 3.74
C GLY A 269 9.75 -3.77 4.52
N ASN A 270 8.92 -4.38 5.37
CA ASN A 270 9.25 -5.66 5.99
C ASN A 270 8.80 -6.79 5.07
N HIS A 271 9.57 -7.88 5.07
CA HIS A 271 9.33 -9.00 4.19
C HIS A 271 9.42 -10.34 4.92
N LEU A 272 8.50 -11.24 4.56
CA LEU A 272 8.67 -12.65 4.83
C LEU A 272 9.54 -13.25 3.71
N ILE A 273 10.61 -13.93 4.08
CA ILE A 273 11.63 -14.42 3.14
C ILE A 273 11.79 -15.95 3.22
N VAL A 274 12.26 -16.55 2.14
CA VAL A 274 12.69 -17.95 2.07
C VAL A 274 14.12 -18.00 1.56
N ASP A 275 14.99 -18.71 2.27
CA ASP A 275 16.34 -19.00 1.78
C ASP A 275 16.28 -20.03 0.64
N SER A 276 16.80 -19.75 -0.55
CA SER A 276 16.70 -20.70 -1.67
C SER A 276 17.49 -22.00 -1.48
N VAL A 277 18.49 -22.00 -0.60
CA VAL A 277 19.40 -23.13 -0.31
C VAL A 277 18.96 -23.89 0.93
N VAL A 278 18.81 -23.18 2.06
CA VAL A 278 18.43 -23.75 3.37
C VAL A 278 16.92 -24.01 3.43
N ARG A 279 16.13 -23.22 2.70
CA ARG A 279 14.66 -23.34 2.53
C ARG A 279 13.82 -22.98 3.74
N ASP A 280 14.43 -22.61 4.84
CA ASP A 280 13.71 -22.06 5.97
C ASP A 280 13.15 -20.68 5.67
N VAL A 281 12.08 -20.36 6.41
CA VAL A 281 11.36 -19.09 6.32
C VAL A 281 11.90 -18.18 7.41
N GLY A 282 12.20 -16.96 7.02
CA GLY A 282 12.60 -15.88 7.91
C GLY A 282 11.74 -14.64 7.71
N ASP A 283 12.04 -13.63 8.51
CA ASP A 283 11.55 -12.27 8.34
C ASP A 283 12.72 -11.30 8.33
N MET A 284 12.55 -10.24 7.56
CA MET A 284 13.43 -9.07 7.55
C MET A 284 12.57 -7.82 7.74
N ASP A 285 13.11 -6.85 8.47
CA ASP A 285 12.51 -5.53 8.57
C ASP A 285 13.21 -4.53 7.64
N HIS A 286 12.67 -3.32 7.51
CA HIS A 286 13.30 -2.24 6.75
C HIS A 286 14.34 -1.44 7.55
N GLU A 287 14.58 -1.80 8.81
CA GLU A 287 15.50 -1.13 9.74
C GLU A 287 16.87 -1.85 9.84
N GLY A 288 17.08 -2.92 9.07
CA GLY A 288 18.34 -3.66 8.99
C GLY A 288 18.37 -4.97 9.79
N SER A 289 17.24 -5.42 10.35
CA SER A 289 17.16 -6.71 11.04
C SER A 289 16.72 -7.81 10.08
N MET A 290 17.33 -8.99 10.21
CA MET A 290 16.92 -10.19 9.51
C MET A 290 17.11 -11.42 10.42
N THR A 291 16.12 -12.32 10.42
CA THR A 291 16.17 -13.57 11.18
C THR A 291 15.45 -14.71 10.48
N PHE A 292 15.92 -15.94 10.69
CA PHE A 292 15.25 -17.17 10.24
C PHE A 292 14.48 -17.88 11.37
N GLU A 293 14.05 -17.08 12.34
CA GLU A 293 13.18 -17.49 13.43
C GLU A 293 11.93 -16.60 13.44
N ALA A 294 11.18 -16.61 12.34
CA ALA A 294 9.98 -15.81 12.18
C ALA A 294 8.96 -16.06 13.30
N GLY A 295 8.60 -15.00 14.03
CA GLY A 295 7.77 -15.12 15.22
C GLY A 295 8.46 -15.80 16.41
N GLY A 296 9.79 -15.85 16.44
CA GLY A 296 10.59 -16.52 17.47
C GLY A 296 10.63 -18.04 17.34
N VAL A 297 10.22 -18.57 16.18
CA VAL A 297 10.24 -20.01 15.91
C VAL A 297 10.89 -20.30 14.57
N ARG A 298 11.68 -21.37 14.51
CA ARG A 298 12.21 -21.86 13.24
C ARG A 298 11.07 -22.46 12.41
N ILE A 299 11.00 -22.07 11.14
CA ILE A 299 10.07 -22.61 10.15
C ILE A 299 10.91 -23.16 9.00
N GLY A 300 11.11 -24.47 8.93
CA GLY A 300 12.11 -25.09 8.06
C GLY A 300 11.72 -25.18 6.58
N SER A 301 10.50 -24.80 6.21
CA SER A 301 10.06 -24.77 4.80
C SER A 301 8.78 -23.97 4.61
N HIS A 302 8.49 -23.58 3.36
CA HIS A 302 7.18 -23.05 2.98
C HIS A 302 6.02 -24.02 3.25
N LEU A 303 6.27 -25.34 3.18
CA LEU A 303 5.27 -26.32 3.59
C LEU A 303 5.00 -26.25 5.09
N GLU A 304 6.05 -26.16 5.90
CA GLU A 304 5.92 -26.02 7.36
C GLU A 304 5.20 -24.72 7.73
N LEU A 305 5.48 -23.61 7.02
CA LEU A 305 4.73 -22.36 7.17
C LEU A 305 3.21 -22.58 7.01
N LEU A 306 2.80 -23.21 5.90
CA LEU A 306 1.39 -23.51 5.65
C LEU A 306 0.80 -24.49 6.68
N GLU A 307 1.60 -25.42 7.20
CA GLU A 307 1.19 -26.32 8.28
C GLU A 307 0.91 -25.56 9.56
N LYS A 308 1.83 -24.68 9.98
CA LYS A 308 1.64 -23.85 11.17
C LYS A 308 0.47 -22.88 11.02
N ILE A 309 0.28 -22.29 9.84
CA ILE A 309 -0.90 -21.45 9.57
C ILE A 309 -2.18 -22.28 9.71
N ALA A 310 -2.27 -23.44 9.06
CA ALA A 310 -3.46 -24.29 9.17
C ALA A 310 -3.73 -24.74 10.61
N ASP A 311 -2.69 -25.09 11.37
CA ASP A 311 -2.80 -25.46 12.78
C ASP A 311 -3.21 -24.27 13.67
N ALA A 312 -2.72 -23.06 13.39
CA ALA A 312 -3.13 -21.84 14.07
C ALA A 312 -4.63 -21.56 13.87
N LEU A 313 -5.10 -21.65 12.62
CA LEU A 313 -6.51 -21.40 12.28
C LEU A 313 -7.45 -22.46 12.89
N GLU A 314 -7.12 -23.74 12.74
CA GLU A 314 -8.02 -24.83 13.15
C GLU A 314 -7.94 -25.17 14.65
N GLN A 315 -6.78 -25.00 15.28
CA GLN A 315 -6.48 -25.53 16.61
C GLN A 315 -6.03 -24.45 17.60
N ASN A 316 -6.01 -23.18 17.18
CA ASN A 316 -5.46 -22.08 17.96
C ASN A 316 -4.02 -22.36 18.42
N ARG A 317 -3.20 -22.93 17.52
CA ARG A 317 -1.77 -23.22 17.72
C ARG A 317 -0.92 -22.27 16.87
N PRO A 318 -0.72 -21.02 17.33
CA PRO A 318 -0.02 -19.99 16.56
C PRO A 318 1.44 -20.35 16.24
N PRO A 319 1.99 -19.92 15.08
CA PRO A 319 3.42 -19.93 14.84
C PRO A 319 4.09 -18.87 15.73
N GLY A 320 4.74 -19.31 16.80
CA GLY A 320 5.41 -18.38 17.70
C GLY A 320 4.42 -17.55 18.51
N TRP A 321 4.58 -16.23 18.50
CA TRP A 321 3.69 -15.30 19.23
C TRP A 321 2.45 -14.84 18.43
N TRP A 322 2.36 -15.16 17.13
CA TRP A 322 1.31 -14.67 16.22
C TRP A 322 -0.07 -15.31 16.39
N GLN A 323 -1.05 -14.59 16.93
CA GLN A 323 -2.43 -15.04 17.08
C GLN A 323 -3.30 -14.68 15.86
N PRO A 324 -4.01 -15.65 15.25
CA PRO A 324 -4.97 -15.33 14.21
C PRO A 324 -6.22 -14.70 14.81
N GLN A 325 -6.72 -13.64 14.16
CA GLN A 325 -8.00 -13.02 14.48
C GLN A 325 -8.82 -12.78 13.22
N VAL A 326 -10.14 -12.63 13.37
CA VAL A 326 -11.01 -12.22 12.26
C VAL A 326 -11.65 -10.89 12.59
N VAL A 327 -11.39 -9.89 11.74
CA VAL A 327 -11.98 -8.55 11.84
C VAL A 327 -12.75 -8.27 10.55
N ASP A 328 -14.06 -8.04 10.67
CA ASP A 328 -14.96 -7.74 9.54
C ASP A 328 -14.86 -8.77 8.38
N GLY A 329 -14.66 -10.05 8.71
CA GLY A 329 -14.53 -11.15 7.76
C GLY A 329 -13.15 -11.28 7.10
N VAL A 330 -12.17 -10.52 7.56
CA VAL A 330 -10.77 -10.56 7.13
C VAL A 330 -9.94 -11.26 8.21
N LEU A 331 -9.13 -12.24 7.81
CA LEU A 331 -8.09 -12.83 8.65
C LEU A 331 -6.97 -11.82 8.85
N ASP A 332 -6.64 -11.58 10.11
CA ASP A 332 -5.57 -10.71 10.57
C ASP A 332 -4.74 -11.44 11.65
N TRP A 333 -3.57 -10.91 12.01
CA TRP A 333 -2.64 -11.55 12.94
C TRP A 333 -2.13 -10.54 13.98
N GLU A 334 -2.33 -10.83 15.26
CA GLU A 334 -1.79 -10.04 16.37
C GLU A 334 -0.51 -10.67 16.93
N PRO A 335 0.55 -9.89 17.23
CA PRO A 335 1.78 -10.38 17.83
C PRO A 335 1.67 -10.71 19.32
#